data_AF-A0A081DCQ8-F1
#
_entry.id   AF-A0A081DCQ8-F1
#
_cell.length_a   1.000
_cell.length_b   1.000
_cell.length_c   1.000
_cell.angle_alpha   90.00
_cell.angle_beta   90.00
_cell.angle_gamma   90.00
#
_symmetry.space_group_name_H-M   'P 1'
#
loop_
_entity.id
_entity.type
_entity.pdbx_description
1 polymer ?
#
loop_
_entity_poly.entity_id
_entity_poly.type
_entity_poly.pdbx_seq_one_letter_code
_entity_poly.pdbx_strand_id
1 'polypeptide(L)' 'MCVGNNFAMMEMMLVIRRMVERFEITTVQGHIDYHPLITLKPKNANLVFSEKVFSS' A
#
# COMPACT_ATOMS: atom_id res chain seq x y z
N MET A 1 20.37 9.12 9.83
CA MET A 1 19.51 10.10 9.13
C MET A 1 19.51 9.74 7.64
N CYS A 2 18.35 9.53 7.02
CA CYS A 2 18.27 9.15 5.60
C CYS A 2 18.08 10.41 4.74
N VAL A 3 18.97 10.64 3.76
CA VAL A 3 18.87 11.77 2.82
C VAL A 3 17.57 11.71 2.00
N GLY A 4 17.11 10.51 1.66
CA GLY A 4 15.90 10.30 0.87
C GLY A 4 14.59 10.36 1.64
N ASN A 5 14.59 10.70 2.95
CA ASN A 5 13.40 10.59 3.79
C ASN A 5 12.21 11.39 3.24
N ASN A 6 12.44 12.65 2.87
CA ASN A 6 11.35 13.52 2.39
C ASN A 6 10.83 13.08 1.01
N PHE A 7 11.74 12.58 0.15
CA PHE A 7 11.37 12.07 -1.16
C PHE A 7 10.50 10.81 -1.05
N ALA A 8 10.91 9.85 -0.21
CA ALA A 8 10.14 8.63 0.03
C ALA A 8 8.74 8.92 0.60
N MET A 9 8.64 9.87 1.53
CA MET A 9 7.35 10.28 2.09
C MET A 9 6.44 10.92 1.03
N MET A 10 6.98 11.77 0.16
CA MET A 10 6.22 12.40 -0.92
C MET A 10 5.66 11.35 -1.89
N GLU A 11 6.47 10.38 -2.33
CA GLU A 11 6.02 9.32 -3.22
C GLU A 11 4.95 8.43 -2.57
N MET A 12 5.17 8.00 -1.32
CA MET A 12 4.20 7.19 -0.58
C MET A 12 2.84 7.91 -0.47
N MET A 13 2.82 9.19 -0.13
CA MET A 13 1.59 9.97 -0.01
C MET A 13 0.83 10.06 -1.34
N LEU A 14 1.53 10.36 -2.44
CA LEU A 14 0.89 10.47 -3.76
C LEU A 14 0.30 9.14 -4.23
N VAL A 15 1.06 8.05 -4.07
CA VAL A 15 0.64 6.71 -4.48
C VAL A 15 -0.54 6.24 -3.64
N ILE A 16 -0.45 6.32 -2.31
CA ILE A 16 -1.53 5.87 -1.40
C ILE A 16 -2.80 6.67 -1.68
N ARG A 17 -2.71 7.99 -1.82
CA ARG A 17 -3.86 8.85 -2.14
C ARG A 17 -4.54 8.38 -3.43
N ARG A 18 -3.78 8.19 -4.51
CA ARG A 18 -4.33 7.77 -5.80
C ARG A 18 -4.98 6.39 -5.73
N MET A 19 -4.41 5.47 -4.94
CA MET A 19 -4.96 4.13 -4.75
C MET A 19 -6.30 4.19 -4.01
N VAL A 20 -6.39 4.91 -2.89
CA VAL A 20 -7.62 4.98 -2.09
C VAL A 20 -8.72 5.80 -2.76
N GLU A 21 -8.38 6.77 -3.60
CA GLU A 21 -9.36 7.54 -4.40
C GLU A 21 -10.05 6.66 -5.46
N ARG A 22 -9.30 5.77 -6.10
CA ARG A 22 -9.77 5.00 -7.26
C ARG A 22 -10.32 3.63 -6.93
N PHE A 23 -9.83 3.01 -5.87
CA PHE A 23 -10.11 1.61 -5.60
C PHE A 23 -10.73 1.40 -4.21
N GLU A 24 -11.68 0.49 -4.16
CA GLU A 24 -12.02 -0.23 -2.95
C GLU A 24 -11.03 -1.38 -2.80
N ILE A 25 -10.41 -1.49 -1.62
CA ILE A 25 -9.32 -2.43 -1.34
C ILE A 25 -9.79 -3.37 -0.25
N THR A 26 -9.83 -4.67 -0.53
CA THR A 26 -10.23 -5.69 0.43
C THR A 26 -9.07 -6.64 0.73
N THR A 27 -8.99 -7.08 1.99
CA THR A 27 -7.98 -8.03 2.44
C THR A 27 -8.42 -9.45 2.12
N VAL A 28 -7.50 -10.26 1.62
CA VAL A 28 -7.76 -11.69 1.36
C VAL A 28 -7.65 -12.52 2.65
N GLN A 29 -6.90 -12.03 3.63
CA GLN A 29 -6.59 -12.71 4.88
C GLN A 29 -6.43 -11.73 6.04
N GLY A 30 -6.71 -12.19 7.26
CA GLY A 30 -6.60 -11.38 8.48
C GLY A 30 -5.21 -11.38 9.13
N HIS A 31 -4.26 -12.15 8.61
CA HIS A 31 -2.90 -12.26 9.15
C HIS A 31 -1.85 -12.04 8.06
N ILE A 32 -0.74 -11.41 8.42
CA ILE A 32 0.39 -11.13 7.53
C ILE A 32 1.65 -11.65 8.20
N ASP A 33 2.36 -12.53 7.50
CA ASP A 33 3.69 -12.97 7.92
C ASP A 33 4.75 -11.96 7.45
N TYR A 34 5.93 -11.98 8.06
CA TYR A 34 7.08 -11.24 7.57
C TYR A 34 8.34 -12.09 7.66
N HIS A 35 9.28 -11.86 6.74
CA HIS A 35 10.62 -12.44 6.82
C HIS A 35 11.63 -11.30 7.03
N PRO A 36 12.55 -11.39 8.00
CA PRO A 36 13.57 -10.38 8.19
C PRO A 36 14.59 -10.46 7.04
N LEU A 37 14.62 -9.42 6.21
CA LEU A 37 15.60 -9.19 5.15
C LEU A 37 16.30 -7.84 5.40
N ILE A 38 17.10 -7.35 4.45
CA ILE A 38 17.72 -6.01 4.50
C ILE A 38 16.65 -4.92 4.75
N THR A 39 15.42 -5.14 4.28
CA THR A 39 14.23 -4.37 4.63
C THR A 39 13.12 -5.30 5.11
N LEU A 40 12.18 -4.77 5.90
CA LEU A 40 10.97 -5.51 6.25
C LEU A 40 10.01 -5.51 5.05
N LYS A 41 9.64 -6.71 4.60
CA LYS A 41 8.64 -6.91 3.54
C LYS A 41 7.57 -7.88 4.02
N PRO A 42 6.28 -7.55 3.86
CA PRO A 42 5.21 -8.47 4.19
C PRO A 42 5.22 -9.66 3.23
N LYS A 43 4.95 -10.85 3.76
CA LYS A 43 4.74 -12.09 3.02
C LYS A 43 3.24 -12.39 3.00
N ASN A 44 2.73 -12.83 1.86
CA ASN A 44 1.31 -13.16 1.65
C ASN A 44 0.33 -11.99 1.88
N ALA A 45 0.77 -10.73 1.82
CA ALA A 45 -0.11 -9.56 1.90
C ALA A 45 -0.82 -9.27 0.56
N ASN A 46 -1.61 -10.23 0.10
CA ASN A 46 -2.41 -10.09 -1.12
C ASN A 46 -3.68 -9.27 -0.84
N LEU A 47 -4.01 -8.38 -1.77
CA LEU A 47 -5.17 -7.50 -1.70
C LEU A 47 -5.96 -7.61 -3.01
N VAL A 48 -7.27 -7.47 -2.92
CA VAL A 48 -8.15 -7.35 -4.10
C VAL A 48 -8.54 -5.88 -4.26
N PHE A 49 -8.41 -5.39 -5.49
CA PHE A 49 -8.75 -4.02 -5.87
C PHE A 49 -9.96 -4.04 -6.79
N SER A 50 -11.00 -3.28 -6.42
CA SER A 50 -12.18 -3.05 -7.24
C SER A 50 -12.27 -1.56 -7.56
N GLU A 51 -12.46 -1.21 -8.84
CA GLU A 51 -12.59 0.20 -9.22
C GLU A 51 -13.84 0.80 -8.58
N LYS A 52 -13.67 1.95 -7.92
CA LYS A 52 -14.79 2.72 -7.39
C LYS A 52 -15.53 3.32 -8.57
N VAL A 53 -16.74 2.81 -8.83
CA VAL A 53 -17.66 3.46 -9.74
C VAL A 53 -18.11 4.75 -9.06
N PHE A 54 -17.67 5.89 -9.58
CA PHE A 54 -18.21 7.19 -9.18
C PHE A 54 -19.67 7.25 -9.64
N SER A 55 -20.61 6.87 -8.78
CA SER A 55 -22.02 7.20 -8.97
C SER A 55 -22.15 8.70 -8.76
N SER A 56 -22.17 9.45 -9.86
CA SER A 56 -22.52 10.88 -9.91
C SER A 56 -24.02 11.02 -10.16
#